data_AF-A0A1B8W8Y7-F1
#
_entry.id   AF-A0A1B8W8Y7-F1
#
_cell.length_a   1.000
_cell.length_b   1.000
_cell.length_c   1.000
_cell.angle_alpha   90.00
_cell.angle_beta   90.00
_cell.angle_gamma   90.00
#
_symmetry.space_group_name_H-M   'P 1'
#
loop_
_entity.id
_entity.type
_entity.pdbx_description
1 polymer ?
#
loop_
_entity_poly.entity_id
_entity_poly.type
_entity_poly.pdbx_seq_one_letter_code
_entity_poly.pdbx_strand_id
1 'polypeptide(L)'
;MMIRKMKLTLMFAIMLALVVPFISNEQSFAANGFYVSGNKLKDANGNDFVIRGINNPHAWYDTQAYNALSTISSKKVNAVRIVWQTSGTAARLQQIIDRCKELGMIAIVELHDVTGSNSASGLNNMASYFASSAVKAVLTSNEKYVLVNIANEWGDSTLADTSWRDAYKTAITTIRNAGIHNAIVVDGSGWGQNSSPIKAYGNALLSHDPDHNVMFSIHMYGSWNDSARIGSELQAIKDLGLAVMIGEFGYNYNNGNNNLGSQVNAQEVMNQSQAKGIGYMAWSWTGNDSGNAWLDMTTSDWQTLTSWGNLVINGTNGIAATSTKATVFSSGTASALYDFENNSTQGWTGLNITGGPWPVTDWAASGSNSLKADVTLGGGQFTLKYTGSNNFSGKSSISAKVKHAAWGNVGSGIQAKLFIKTGASYTWYESGTVNIQSSVVSTLTLSLSGAANLGDVRELGVLFLSPANSSGTSAVYVDSVTLQ
;
A
#
# COMPACT_ATOMS: atom_id res chain seq x y z
N MET A 1 79.74 -28.23 -5.94
CA MET A 1 79.25 -26.88 -5.59
C MET A 1 77.75 -27.00 -5.34
N MET A 2 77.32 -26.74 -4.10
CA MET A 2 76.01 -26.32 -3.57
C MET A 2 74.70 -26.63 -4.37
N ILE A 3 73.50 -26.95 -3.85
CA ILE A 3 72.87 -27.03 -2.51
C ILE A 3 71.41 -27.54 -2.73
N ARG A 4 70.85 -28.32 -1.77
CA ARG A 4 69.42 -28.58 -1.36
C ARG A 4 68.39 -29.09 -2.41
N LYS A 5 67.76 -30.27 -2.26
CA LYS A 5 66.78 -30.83 -1.27
C LYS A 5 65.30 -30.37 -1.41
N MET A 6 64.44 -31.39 -1.59
CA MET A 6 63.03 -31.58 -1.12
C MET A 6 61.88 -30.98 -1.95
N LYS A 7 61.05 -31.84 -2.58
CA LYS A 7 59.70 -32.36 -2.16
C LYS A 7 58.64 -31.25 -2.30
N LEU A 8 57.48 -31.39 -2.95
CA LEU A 8 56.47 -32.44 -2.84
C LEU A 8 55.32 -32.10 -3.83
N THR A 9 54.72 -33.15 -4.38
CA THR A 9 53.54 -33.22 -5.26
C THR A 9 52.29 -32.55 -4.67
N LEU A 10 51.46 -31.91 -5.51
CA LEU A 10 50.01 -31.86 -5.25
C LEU A 10 49.20 -31.87 -6.57
N MET A 11 48.31 -32.84 -6.64
CA MET A 11 47.35 -33.13 -7.72
C MET A 11 46.41 -31.95 -7.96
N PHE A 12 46.24 -31.55 -9.22
CA PHE A 12 45.14 -30.68 -9.65
C PHE A 12 43.99 -31.56 -10.14
N ALA A 13 43.04 -31.85 -9.24
CA ALA A 13 41.77 -32.46 -9.61
C ALA A 13 40.85 -31.37 -10.15
N ILE A 14 40.42 -31.53 -11.41
CA ILE A 14 39.45 -30.67 -12.10
C ILE A 14 38.09 -30.87 -11.40
N MET A 15 37.69 -29.92 -10.56
CA MET A 15 36.32 -29.77 -10.10
C MET A 15 35.61 -28.78 -11.02
N LEU A 16 34.87 -29.31 -11.99
CA LEU A 16 33.89 -28.56 -12.77
C LEU A 16 32.69 -28.30 -11.86
N ALA A 17 32.75 -27.24 -11.05
CA ALA A 17 31.62 -26.79 -10.26
C ALA A 17 30.57 -26.18 -11.21
N LEU A 18 29.45 -26.89 -11.35
CA LEU A 18 28.21 -26.40 -11.93
C LEU A 18 27.84 -25.06 -11.30
N VAL A 19 28.00 -23.97 -12.05
CA VAL A 19 27.38 -22.69 -11.75
C VAL A 19 25.88 -22.87 -12.01
N VAL A 20 25.17 -23.32 -10.99
CA VAL A 20 23.71 -23.19 -10.96
C VAL A 20 23.44 -21.71 -10.69
N PRO A 21 22.79 -20.95 -11.60
CA PRO A 21 22.34 -19.63 -11.25
C PRO A 21 21.32 -19.80 -10.12
N PHE A 22 21.66 -19.31 -8.93
CA PHE A 22 20.68 -19.04 -7.89
C PHE A 22 19.74 -17.96 -8.44
N ILE A 23 18.76 -18.37 -9.23
CA ILE A 23 17.55 -17.59 -9.42
C ILE A 23 16.86 -17.68 -8.06
N SER A 24 17.07 -16.65 -7.25
CA SER A 24 16.21 -16.38 -6.10
C SER A 24 14.81 -16.21 -6.66
N ASN A 25 14.01 -17.26 -6.60
CA ASN A 25 12.57 -17.12 -6.62
C ASN A 25 12.22 -16.30 -5.38
N GLU A 26 12.13 -14.99 -5.52
CA GLU A 26 11.41 -14.17 -4.55
C GLU A 26 9.98 -14.69 -4.57
N GLN A 27 9.70 -15.55 -3.60
CA GLN A 27 8.35 -15.97 -3.30
C GLN A 27 7.64 -14.75 -2.75
N SER A 28 6.95 -14.03 -3.66
CA SER A 28 6.08 -12.91 -3.34
C SER A 28 4.94 -13.42 -2.47
N PHE A 29 5.15 -13.46 -1.16
CA PHE A 29 4.04 -13.36 -0.22
C PHE A 29 3.44 -11.99 -0.44
N ALA A 30 2.17 -11.92 -0.83
CA ALA A 30 1.43 -10.67 -0.72
C ALA A 30 1.53 -10.24 0.76
N ALA A 31 2.27 -9.17 1.04
CA ALA A 31 2.37 -8.65 2.38
C ALA A 31 0.96 -8.26 2.85
N ASN A 32 0.64 -8.53 4.12
CA ASN A 32 -0.68 -8.17 4.68
C ASN A 32 -0.92 -6.65 4.64
N GLY A 33 0.14 -5.85 4.53
CA GLY A 33 0.14 -4.39 4.47
C GLY A 33 1.33 -3.81 3.71
N PHE A 34 1.68 -2.56 4.02
CA PHE A 34 2.91 -1.95 3.52
C PHE A 34 4.15 -2.70 4.01
N TYR A 35 5.18 -2.78 3.15
CA TYR A 35 6.45 -3.39 3.51
C TYR A 35 7.66 -2.66 2.91
N VAL A 36 8.80 -2.77 3.55
CA VAL A 36 10.09 -2.25 3.05
C VAL A 36 10.79 -3.33 2.22
N SER A 37 11.31 -2.94 1.05
CA SER A 37 12.13 -3.80 0.19
C SER A 37 13.33 -3.00 -0.30
N GLY A 38 14.50 -3.27 0.29
CA GLY A 38 15.69 -2.43 0.13
C GLY A 38 15.39 -0.97 0.51
N ASN A 39 15.73 -0.04 -0.38
CA ASN A 39 15.50 1.39 -0.15
C ASN A 39 14.11 1.89 -0.58
N LYS A 40 13.13 1.00 -0.71
CA LYS A 40 11.79 1.31 -1.21
C LYS A 40 10.70 0.90 -0.21
N LEU A 41 9.67 1.74 -0.13
CA LEU A 41 8.40 1.40 0.48
C LEU A 41 7.48 0.79 -0.59
N LYS A 42 6.90 -0.37 -0.28
CA LYS A 42 5.96 -1.11 -1.13
C LYS A 42 4.58 -1.10 -0.51
N ASP A 43 3.54 -0.86 -1.31
CA ASP A 43 2.16 -1.07 -0.86
C ASP A 43 1.80 -2.56 -0.78
N ALA A 44 0.61 -2.87 -0.25
CA ALA A 44 0.17 -4.26 -0.05
C ALA A 44 -0.03 -5.06 -1.35
N ASN A 45 0.00 -4.40 -2.51
CA ASN A 45 -0.04 -5.06 -3.82
C ASN A 45 1.36 -5.20 -4.43
N GLY A 46 2.43 -4.85 -3.71
CA GLY A 46 3.83 -4.97 -4.12
C GLY A 46 4.36 -3.82 -4.98
N ASN A 47 3.58 -2.75 -5.16
CA ASN A 47 3.97 -1.60 -5.98
C ASN A 47 4.79 -0.60 -5.15
N ASP A 48 5.77 0.05 -5.80
CA ASP A 48 6.51 1.16 -5.18
C ASP A 48 5.53 2.27 -4.79
N PHE A 49 5.54 2.68 -3.52
CA PHE A 49 4.75 3.80 -3.05
C PHE A 49 5.66 4.93 -2.60
N VAL A 50 5.62 6.04 -3.34
CA VAL A 50 6.39 7.25 -3.04
C VAL A 50 5.46 8.30 -2.43
N ILE A 51 5.72 8.64 -1.18
CA ILE A 51 4.88 9.57 -0.41
C ILE A 51 4.99 11.00 -0.99
N ARG A 52 3.83 11.62 -1.22
CA ARG A 52 3.63 13.02 -1.58
C ARG A 52 2.54 13.56 -0.65
N GLY A 53 2.99 13.94 0.54
CA GLY A 53 2.13 14.09 1.70
C GLY A 53 2.15 15.46 2.37
N ILE A 54 1.32 15.59 3.40
CA ILE A 54 1.21 16.79 4.25
C ILE A 54 1.00 16.35 5.71
N ASN A 55 1.56 17.10 6.67
CA ASN A 55 1.28 16.97 8.10
C ASN A 55 -0.02 17.70 8.48
N ASN A 56 -0.90 17.05 9.25
CA ASN A 56 -2.20 17.59 9.65
C ASN A 56 -2.40 17.50 11.18
N PRO A 57 -2.68 18.63 11.88
CA PRO A 57 -2.57 18.71 13.34
C PRO A 57 -3.82 18.19 14.10
N HIS A 58 -4.11 16.89 13.99
CA HIS A 58 -5.33 16.31 14.57
C HIS A 58 -5.38 16.37 16.10
N ALA A 59 -4.25 16.25 16.79
CA ALA A 59 -4.18 16.35 18.25
C ALA A 59 -4.61 17.71 18.79
N TRP A 60 -4.41 18.79 18.02
CA TRP A 60 -4.66 20.16 18.46
C TRP A 60 -5.93 20.76 17.85
N TYR A 61 -6.33 20.30 16.67
CA TYR A 61 -7.45 20.83 15.90
C TYR A 61 -8.37 19.72 15.37
N ASP A 62 -8.81 18.81 16.23
CA ASP A 62 -9.52 17.56 15.85
C ASP A 62 -10.58 17.75 14.75
N THR A 63 -11.60 18.58 14.98
CA THR A 63 -12.72 18.75 14.04
C THR A 63 -12.27 19.44 12.75
N GLN A 64 -11.47 20.50 12.84
CA GLN A 64 -11.01 21.27 11.68
C GLN A 64 -10.06 20.44 10.82
N ALA A 65 -9.08 19.76 11.42
CA ALA A 65 -8.15 18.87 10.76
C ALA A 65 -8.87 17.70 10.08
N TYR A 66 -9.89 17.11 10.73
CA TYR A 66 -10.72 16.06 10.13
C TYR A 66 -11.49 16.56 8.90
N ASN A 67 -12.14 17.72 9.00
CA ASN A 67 -12.90 18.30 7.88
C ASN A 67 -11.99 18.67 6.70
N ALA A 68 -10.78 19.12 6.99
CA ALA A 68 -9.80 19.51 5.99
C ALA A 68 -9.27 18.33 5.16
N LEU A 69 -9.39 17.08 5.61
CA LEU A 69 -8.96 15.89 4.85
C LEU A 69 -9.53 15.86 3.43
N SER A 70 -10.78 16.29 3.24
CA SER A 70 -11.42 16.36 1.93
C SER A 70 -10.71 17.37 1.01
N THR A 71 -10.37 18.54 1.55
CA THR A 71 -9.63 19.58 0.84
C THR A 71 -8.21 19.11 0.53
N ILE A 72 -7.52 18.49 1.49
CA ILE A 72 -6.18 17.91 1.33
C ILE A 72 -6.19 16.88 0.19
N SER A 73 -7.13 15.93 0.19
CA SER A 73 -7.29 14.93 -0.88
C SER A 73 -7.55 15.57 -2.25
N SER A 74 -8.36 16.64 -2.31
CA SER A 74 -8.62 17.37 -3.56
C SER A 74 -7.35 17.97 -4.20
N LYS A 75 -6.28 18.18 -3.42
CA LYS A 75 -4.96 18.62 -3.91
C LYS A 75 -4.06 17.47 -4.38
N LYS A 76 -4.63 16.27 -4.55
CA LYS A 76 -3.96 15.02 -4.95
C LYS A 76 -2.95 14.48 -3.95
N VAL A 77 -3.01 14.88 -2.68
CA VAL A 77 -2.18 14.30 -1.62
C VAL A 77 -2.43 12.79 -1.53
N ASN A 78 -1.38 11.97 -1.50
CA ASN A 78 -1.51 10.51 -1.41
C ASN A 78 -1.29 9.94 0.00
N ALA A 79 -0.80 10.75 0.94
CA ALA A 79 -0.65 10.37 2.34
C ALA A 79 -0.77 11.58 3.27
N VAL A 80 -1.33 11.38 4.46
CA VAL A 80 -1.43 12.40 5.51
C VAL A 80 -0.74 11.89 6.76
N ARG A 81 0.14 12.71 7.34
CA ARG A 81 0.78 12.44 8.63
C ARG A 81 -0.08 13.08 9.71
N ILE A 82 -0.71 12.21 10.50
CA ILE A 82 -1.70 12.54 11.50
C ILE A 82 -0.95 12.83 12.79
N VAL A 83 -0.81 14.11 13.13
CA VAL A 83 -0.28 14.50 14.44
C VAL A 83 -1.24 13.99 15.51
N TRP A 84 -0.79 13.05 16.32
CA TRP A 84 -1.58 12.38 17.34
C TRP A 84 -0.91 12.47 18.70
N GLN A 85 -1.67 12.19 19.76
CA GLN A 85 -1.15 12.12 21.12
C GLN A 85 -1.76 10.94 21.86
N THR A 86 -1.07 10.48 22.91
CA THR A 86 -1.52 9.33 23.72
C THR A 86 -2.84 9.57 24.45
N SER A 87 -3.27 10.82 24.58
CA SER A 87 -4.57 11.23 25.12
C SER A 87 -5.75 10.97 24.16
N GLY A 88 -5.49 10.74 22.88
CA GLY A 88 -6.49 10.49 21.85
C GLY A 88 -7.11 9.09 21.95
N THR A 89 -8.40 8.98 21.63
CA THR A 89 -9.13 7.70 21.71
C THR A 89 -8.95 6.85 20.45
N ALA A 90 -8.88 5.52 20.61
CA ALA A 90 -8.76 4.58 19.48
C ALA A 90 -9.95 4.67 18.50
N ALA A 91 -11.17 4.92 19.01
CA ALA A 91 -12.35 5.10 18.16
C ALA A 91 -12.22 6.33 17.27
N ARG A 92 -11.70 7.45 17.80
CA ARG A 92 -11.47 8.66 17.01
C ARG A 92 -10.35 8.46 15.99
N LEU A 93 -9.29 7.76 16.37
CA LEU A 93 -8.21 7.39 15.45
C LEU A 93 -8.74 6.54 14.28
N GLN A 94 -9.58 5.54 14.55
CA GLN A 94 -10.23 4.72 13.52
C GLN A 94 -11.08 5.58 12.57
N GLN A 95 -11.86 6.53 13.08
CA GLN A 95 -12.65 7.44 12.24
C GLN A 95 -11.79 8.28 11.29
N ILE A 96 -10.63 8.77 11.77
CA ILE A 96 -9.68 9.53 10.94
C ILE A 96 -9.09 8.62 9.85
N ILE A 97 -8.67 7.40 10.21
CA ILE A 97 -8.12 6.41 9.27
C ILE A 97 -9.14 6.03 8.19
N ASP A 98 -10.40 5.77 8.57
CA ASP A 98 -11.46 5.47 7.62
C ASP A 98 -11.71 6.64 6.67
N ARG A 99 -11.67 7.88 7.18
CA ARG A 99 -11.78 9.06 6.32
C ARG A 99 -10.61 9.18 5.33
N CYS A 100 -9.39 8.88 5.76
CA CYS A 100 -8.24 8.81 4.85
C CYS A 100 -8.44 7.74 3.76
N LYS A 101 -8.94 6.55 4.13
CA LYS A 101 -9.23 5.46 3.19
C LYS A 101 -10.28 5.85 2.15
N GLU A 102 -11.40 6.43 2.58
CA GLU A 102 -12.46 6.95 1.69
C GLU A 102 -11.92 7.94 0.66
N LEU A 103 -10.96 8.77 1.09
CA LEU A 103 -10.34 9.81 0.27
C LEU A 103 -9.13 9.30 -0.54
N GLY A 104 -8.76 8.03 -0.38
CA GLY A 104 -7.62 7.39 -1.05
C GLY A 104 -6.27 7.96 -0.63
N MET A 105 -6.09 8.21 0.67
CA MET A 105 -4.84 8.67 1.27
C MET A 105 -4.35 7.64 2.30
N ILE A 106 -3.06 7.38 2.31
CA ILE A 106 -2.41 6.58 3.36
C ILE A 106 -2.30 7.41 4.64
N ALA A 107 -2.62 6.81 5.78
CA ALA A 107 -2.48 7.43 7.09
C ALA A 107 -1.10 7.10 7.68
N ILE A 108 -0.35 8.10 8.09
CA ILE A 108 0.89 7.92 8.86
C ILE A 108 0.60 8.46 10.26
N VAL A 109 0.42 7.58 11.23
CA VAL A 109 0.08 7.98 12.60
C VAL A 109 1.37 8.20 13.37
N GLU A 110 1.56 9.41 13.89
CA GLU A 110 2.72 9.78 14.71
C GLU A 110 2.27 10.21 16.12
N LEU A 111 3.08 9.90 17.14
CA LEU A 111 2.85 10.39 18.50
C LEU A 111 3.77 11.57 18.84
N HIS A 112 3.15 12.70 19.16
CA HIS A 112 3.84 13.98 19.32
C HIS A 112 4.30 14.26 20.76
N ASP A 113 3.89 13.42 21.72
CA ASP A 113 4.02 13.65 23.17
C ASP A 113 5.47 13.81 23.67
N VAL A 114 6.45 13.28 22.93
CA VAL A 114 7.86 13.18 23.36
C VAL A 114 8.84 13.91 22.44
N THR A 115 8.33 14.82 21.61
CA THR A 115 9.11 15.67 20.68
C THR A 115 10.28 16.33 21.42
N GLY A 116 11.50 16.03 20.97
CA GLY A 116 12.77 16.53 21.54
C GLY A 116 13.21 15.94 22.87
N SER A 117 12.47 14.98 23.43
CA SER A 117 12.88 14.32 24.68
C SER A 117 14.00 13.31 24.44
N ASN A 118 14.95 13.21 25.37
CA ASN A 118 15.97 12.14 25.40
C ASN A 118 15.56 10.95 26.28
N SER A 119 14.31 10.93 26.77
CA SER A 119 13.84 9.88 27.68
C SER A 119 13.53 8.59 26.91
N ALA A 120 14.38 7.58 27.06
CA ALA A 120 14.14 6.25 26.47
C ALA A 120 12.85 5.62 27.00
N SER A 121 12.48 5.85 28.27
CA SER A 121 11.19 5.39 28.79
C SER A 121 10.03 6.14 28.13
N GLY A 122 10.20 7.43 27.83
CA GLY A 122 9.24 8.22 27.05
C GLY A 122 8.95 7.61 25.68
N LEU A 123 9.98 7.30 24.88
CA LEU A 123 9.82 6.62 23.60
C LEU A 123 9.13 5.25 23.73
N ASN A 124 9.54 4.46 24.72
CA ASN A 124 8.94 3.13 24.94
C ASN A 124 7.48 3.20 25.40
N ASN A 125 7.07 4.28 26.07
CA ASN A 125 5.66 4.52 26.36
C ASN A 125 4.85 4.78 25.08
N MET A 126 5.43 5.44 24.07
CA MET A 126 4.79 5.64 22.77
C MET A 126 4.57 4.30 22.04
N ALA A 127 5.58 3.43 22.04
CA ALA A 127 5.42 2.06 21.53
C ALA A 127 4.37 1.25 22.31
N SER A 128 4.32 1.43 23.64
CA SER A 128 3.34 0.78 24.51
C SER A 128 1.91 1.28 24.25
N TYR A 129 1.73 2.56 23.90
CA TYR A 129 0.44 3.10 23.47
C TYR A 129 -0.06 2.38 22.21
N PHE A 130 0.78 2.25 21.18
CA PHE A 130 0.42 1.52 19.98
C PHE A 130 0.12 0.04 20.26
N ALA A 131 0.89 -0.58 21.17
CA ALA A 131 0.68 -1.96 21.61
C ALA A 131 -0.56 -2.17 22.49
N SER A 132 -1.19 -1.11 22.99
CA SER A 132 -2.41 -1.22 23.81
C SER A 132 -3.53 -1.89 23.01
N SER A 133 -4.36 -2.70 23.68
CA SER A 133 -5.35 -3.55 23.01
C SER A 133 -6.28 -2.79 22.05
N ALA A 134 -6.69 -1.58 22.43
CA ALA A 134 -7.60 -0.76 21.64
C ALA A 134 -6.91 -0.18 20.39
N VAL A 135 -5.69 0.35 20.53
CA VAL A 135 -4.95 0.97 19.41
C VAL A 135 -4.41 -0.11 18.48
N LYS A 136 -3.87 -1.20 19.02
CA LYS A 136 -3.45 -2.37 18.25
C LYS A 136 -4.56 -2.84 17.31
N ALA A 137 -5.80 -2.98 17.80
CA ALA A 137 -6.92 -3.44 16.98
C ALA A 137 -7.20 -2.53 15.76
N VAL A 138 -7.03 -1.21 15.95
CA VAL A 138 -7.11 -0.22 14.86
C VAL A 138 -5.96 -0.43 13.87
N LEU A 139 -4.73 -0.62 14.33
CA LEU A 139 -3.57 -0.78 13.46
C LEU A 139 -3.60 -2.07 12.64
N THR A 140 -3.85 -3.21 13.29
CA THR A 140 -3.84 -4.54 12.64
C THR A 140 -4.99 -4.73 11.67
N SER A 141 -6.11 -4.00 11.82
CA SER A 141 -7.20 -4.01 10.84
C SER A 141 -6.95 -3.10 9.64
N ASN A 142 -5.90 -2.28 9.67
CA ASN A 142 -5.59 -1.28 8.64
C ASN A 142 -4.14 -1.35 8.13
N GLU A 143 -3.49 -2.52 8.17
CA GLU A 143 -2.09 -2.72 7.74
C GLU A 143 -1.83 -2.27 6.29
N LYS A 144 -2.85 -2.35 5.42
CA LYS A 144 -2.81 -1.88 4.02
C LYS A 144 -2.88 -0.36 3.86
N TYR A 145 -3.22 0.38 4.92
CA TYR A 145 -3.60 1.79 4.84
C TYR A 145 -2.87 2.67 5.86
N VAL A 146 -2.14 2.07 6.81
CA VAL A 146 -1.51 2.78 7.94
C VAL A 146 -0.03 2.44 8.06
N LEU A 147 0.80 3.49 8.14
CA LEU A 147 2.18 3.43 8.64
C LEU A 147 2.23 3.93 10.09
N VAL A 148 3.11 3.34 10.91
CA VAL A 148 3.27 3.69 12.33
C VAL A 148 4.57 4.47 12.50
N ASN A 149 4.48 5.78 12.73
CA ASN A 149 5.62 6.60 13.11
C ASN A 149 5.70 6.65 14.64
N ILE A 150 6.65 5.93 15.24
CA ILE A 150 6.60 5.60 16.68
C ILE A 150 6.48 6.85 17.56
N ALA A 151 7.26 7.86 17.27
CA ALA A 151 7.25 9.13 17.98
C ALA A 151 7.83 10.21 17.07
N ASN A 152 7.20 11.37 17.05
CA ASN A 152 7.75 12.55 16.41
C ASN A 152 9.04 12.98 17.11
N GLU A 153 10.11 13.12 16.34
CA GLU A 153 11.30 13.89 16.74
C GLU A 153 11.89 13.51 18.11
N TRP A 154 11.79 12.24 18.51
CA TRP A 154 12.37 11.81 19.78
C TRP A 154 13.90 11.90 19.72
N GLY A 155 14.48 12.63 20.67
CA GLY A 155 15.91 12.93 20.76
C GLY A 155 16.25 14.36 20.33
N ASP A 156 16.88 15.11 21.24
CA ASP A 156 17.49 16.40 20.92
C ASP A 156 18.87 16.25 20.26
N SER A 157 19.58 17.36 20.07
CA SER A 157 20.91 17.39 19.42
C SER A 157 22.03 16.76 20.25
N THR A 158 21.78 16.43 21.52
CA THR A 158 22.75 15.83 22.44
C THR A 158 22.55 14.32 22.60
N LEU A 159 21.47 13.75 22.06
CA LEU A 159 21.22 12.32 22.09
C LEU A 159 22.30 11.57 21.29
N ALA A 160 23.01 10.65 21.96
CA ALA A 160 23.98 9.80 21.30
C ALA A 160 23.31 8.82 20.33
N ASP A 161 23.92 8.60 19.15
CA ASP A 161 23.41 7.68 18.13
C ASP A 161 23.21 6.24 18.66
N THR A 162 24.05 5.80 19.61
CA THR A 162 23.89 4.49 20.28
C THR A 162 22.66 4.44 21.17
N SER A 163 22.40 5.51 21.94
CA SER A 163 21.20 5.64 22.76
C SER A 163 19.93 5.70 21.90
N TRP A 164 20.00 6.38 20.74
CA TRP A 164 18.93 6.38 19.76
C TRP A 164 18.61 4.96 19.29
N ARG A 165 19.63 4.21 18.85
CA ARG A 165 19.50 2.82 18.40
C ARG A 165 18.88 1.94 19.48
N ASP A 166 19.39 1.98 20.70
CA ASP A 166 18.99 1.06 21.76
C ASP A 166 17.55 1.29 22.21
N ALA A 167 17.11 2.56 22.26
CA ALA A 167 15.73 2.89 22.56
C ALA A 167 14.77 2.41 21.46
N TYR A 168 15.10 2.65 20.18
CA TYR A 168 14.26 2.18 19.07
C TYR A 168 14.23 0.66 18.92
N LYS A 169 15.32 -0.07 19.24
CA LYS A 169 15.27 -1.55 19.31
C LYS A 169 14.21 -2.02 20.30
N THR A 170 14.14 -1.39 21.47
CA THR A 170 13.15 -1.72 22.50
C THR A 170 11.73 -1.38 22.05
N ALA A 171 11.54 -0.22 21.42
CA ALA A 171 10.26 0.22 20.89
C ALA A 171 9.74 -0.71 19.78
N ILE A 172 10.61 -1.09 18.82
CA ILE A 172 10.29 -2.05 17.75
C ILE A 172 9.89 -3.40 18.34
N THR A 173 10.68 -3.93 19.29
CA THR A 173 10.33 -5.19 19.96
C THR A 173 8.97 -5.11 20.65
N THR A 174 8.64 -4.00 21.30
CA THR A 174 7.32 -3.79 21.93
C THR A 174 6.18 -3.87 20.90
N ILE A 175 6.30 -3.17 19.76
CA ILE A 175 5.29 -3.15 18.70
C ILE A 175 5.13 -4.55 18.07
N ARG A 176 6.23 -5.23 17.76
CA ARG A 176 6.20 -6.55 17.12
C ARG A 176 5.70 -7.65 18.07
N ASN A 177 6.07 -7.61 19.35
CA ASN A 177 5.52 -8.53 20.36
C ASN A 177 4.01 -8.35 20.56
N ALA A 178 3.49 -7.15 20.29
CA ALA A 178 2.06 -6.92 20.26
C ALA A 178 1.39 -7.50 18.99
N GLY A 179 2.11 -8.02 18.00
CA GLY A 179 1.56 -8.57 16.76
C GLY A 179 1.08 -7.48 15.78
N ILE A 180 1.73 -6.32 15.81
CA ILE A 180 1.49 -5.22 14.86
C ILE A 180 2.51 -5.37 13.73
N HIS A 181 2.03 -5.60 12.51
CA HIS A 181 2.87 -5.84 11.33
C HIS A 181 2.91 -4.66 10.35
N ASN A 182 2.29 -3.51 10.71
CA ASN A 182 2.42 -2.26 9.96
C ASN A 182 3.90 -1.90 9.73
N ALA A 183 4.20 -1.28 8.60
CA ALA A 183 5.50 -0.67 8.37
C ALA A 183 5.74 0.46 9.39
N ILE A 184 6.93 0.43 9.99
CA ILE A 184 7.33 1.36 11.05
C ILE A 184 8.18 2.49 10.44
N VAL A 185 7.88 3.73 10.83
CA VAL A 185 8.66 4.93 10.49
C VAL A 185 9.41 5.40 11.74
N VAL A 186 10.74 5.57 11.62
CA VAL A 186 11.63 6.03 12.69
C VAL A 186 12.27 7.36 12.31
N ASP A 187 12.03 8.39 13.12
CA ASP A 187 12.62 9.72 12.92
C ASP A 187 14.10 9.74 13.35
N GLY A 188 14.90 10.59 12.70
CA GLY A 188 16.24 10.93 13.17
C GLY A 188 16.23 11.65 14.52
N SER A 189 17.38 11.69 15.20
CA SER A 189 17.54 12.52 16.41
C SER A 189 17.70 14.00 16.05
N GLY A 190 17.99 14.86 17.03
CA GLY A 190 18.17 16.29 16.78
C GLY A 190 16.89 16.96 16.30
N TRP A 191 15.76 16.61 16.90
CA TRP A 191 14.42 17.03 16.45
C TRP A 191 14.16 16.62 14.99
N GLY A 192 14.47 15.35 14.64
CA GLY A 192 14.35 14.84 13.27
C GLY A 192 15.42 15.34 12.28
N GLN A 193 16.21 16.36 12.63
CA GLN A 193 17.14 17.00 11.69
C GLN A 193 18.49 16.30 11.56
N ASN A 194 18.82 15.34 12.43
CA ASN A 194 20.08 14.61 12.40
C ASN A 194 19.95 13.24 11.69
N SER A 195 20.58 13.12 10.52
CA SER A 195 20.64 11.88 9.74
C SER A 195 21.75 10.91 10.19
N SER A 196 22.69 11.32 11.05
CA SER A 196 23.80 10.48 11.54
C SER A 196 23.35 9.14 12.10
N PRO A 197 22.41 9.06 13.06
CA PRO A 197 22.02 7.78 13.66
C PRO A 197 21.41 6.81 12.64
N ILE A 198 20.68 7.33 11.64
CA ILE A 198 20.11 6.52 10.55
C ILE A 198 21.24 5.88 9.73
N LYS A 199 22.24 6.67 9.33
CA LYS A 199 23.38 6.15 8.55
C LYS A 199 24.23 5.17 9.36
N ALA A 200 24.43 5.43 10.66
CA ALA A 200 25.25 4.59 11.52
C ALA A 200 24.55 3.28 11.94
N TYR A 201 23.24 3.33 12.22
CA TYR A 201 22.52 2.24 12.88
C TYR A 201 21.18 1.85 12.24
N GLY A 202 20.78 2.45 11.13
CA GLY A 202 19.53 2.10 10.44
C GLY A 202 19.48 0.63 10.04
N ASN A 203 20.57 0.07 9.49
CA ASN A 203 20.66 -1.36 9.19
C ASN A 203 20.57 -2.24 10.45
N ALA A 204 21.05 -1.75 11.60
CA ALA A 204 20.93 -2.46 12.88
C ALA A 204 19.50 -2.48 13.42
N LEU A 205 18.68 -1.46 13.13
CA LEU A 205 17.26 -1.46 13.45
C LEU A 205 16.46 -2.33 12.48
N LEU A 206 16.74 -2.21 11.17
CA LEU A 206 16.09 -3.03 10.14
C LEU A 206 16.35 -4.52 10.34
N SER A 207 17.56 -4.91 10.73
CA SER A 207 17.91 -6.31 11.03
C SER A 207 17.35 -6.79 12.37
N HIS A 208 17.09 -5.87 13.31
CA HIS A 208 16.52 -6.19 14.61
C HIS A 208 15.00 -6.38 14.56
N ASP A 209 14.32 -5.69 13.64
CA ASP A 209 12.92 -5.93 13.35
C ASP A 209 12.72 -7.33 12.73
N PRO A 210 12.01 -8.27 13.38
CA PRO A 210 11.73 -9.59 12.80
C PRO A 210 10.97 -9.54 11.47
N ASP A 211 10.21 -8.46 11.22
CA ASP A 211 9.50 -8.28 9.95
C ASP A 211 10.36 -7.61 8.88
N HIS A 212 11.57 -7.13 9.24
CA HIS A 212 12.43 -6.30 8.39
C HIS A 212 11.67 -5.14 7.71
N ASN A 213 10.75 -4.51 8.44
CA ASN A 213 9.76 -3.58 7.90
C ASN A 213 9.83 -2.22 8.62
N VAL A 214 11.03 -1.66 8.65
CA VAL A 214 11.35 -0.33 9.19
C VAL A 214 11.86 0.58 8.09
N MET A 215 11.33 1.80 8.01
CA MET A 215 11.86 2.90 7.22
C MET A 215 12.15 4.11 8.11
N PHE A 216 12.88 5.08 7.57
CA PHE A 216 13.38 6.23 8.32
C PHE A 216 12.80 7.56 7.84
N SER A 217 12.78 8.55 8.72
CA SER A 217 12.33 9.92 8.43
C SER A 217 13.40 10.95 8.83
N ILE A 218 13.55 11.97 7.99
CA ILE A 218 14.36 13.17 8.27
C ILE A 218 13.45 14.39 8.19
N HIS A 219 13.62 15.32 9.12
CA HIS A 219 12.91 16.60 9.14
C HIS A 219 13.85 17.73 8.72
N MET A 220 13.50 18.47 7.67
CA MET A 220 14.40 19.45 7.05
C MET A 220 13.98 20.89 7.37
N TYR A 221 14.67 21.49 8.37
CA TYR A 221 14.54 22.89 8.80
C TYR A 221 15.91 23.57 8.91
N GLY A 222 16.18 24.36 9.96
CA GLY A 222 17.39 25.20 10.09
C GLY A 222 18.73 24.47 9.96
N SER A 223 18.79 23.17 10.22
CA SER A 223 20.02 22.38 10.01
C SER A 223 20.28 22.01 8.54
N TRP A 224 19.33 22.28 7.64
CA TRP A 224 19.32 21.87 6.23
C TRP A 224 19.38 23.08 5.27
N ASN A 225 20.02 24.17 5.69
CA ASN A 225 20.17 25.39 4.90
C ASN A 225 21.15 25.24 3.71
N ASP A 226 21.99 24.21 3.70
CA ASP A 226 22.82 23.85 2.55
C ASP A 226 22.05 22.95 1.57
N SER A 227 21.73 23.50 0.39
CA SER A 227 20.99 22.77 -0.65
C SER A 227 21.74 21.55 -1.18
N ALA A 228 23.08 21.58 -1.24
CA ALA A 228 23.87 20.45 -1.74
C ALA A 228 23.78 19.25 -0.78
N ARG A 229 23.73 19.53 0.53
CA ARG A 229 23.60 18.51 1.59
C ARG A 229 22.35 17.66 1.45
N ILE A 230 21.23 18.24 0.98
CA ILE A 230 19.95 17.52 0.78
C ILE A 230 20.17 16.31 -0.12
N GLY A 231 20.73 16.53 -1.32
CA GLY A 231 20.95 15.47 -2.29
C GLY A 231 21.96 14.42 -1.82
N SER A 232 23.07 14.85 -1.22
CA SER A 232 24.14 13.94 -0.79
C SER A 232 23.74 13.06 0.38
N GLU A 233 23.03 13.60 1.38
CA GLU A 233 22.59 12.84 2.55
C GLU A 233 21.52 11.80 2.19
N LEU A 234 20.54 12.18 1.36
CA LEU A 234 19.52 11.25 0.87
C LEU A 234 20.14 10.12 0.02
N GLN A 235 21.14 10.43 -0.80
CA GLN A 235 21.86 9.41 -1.57
C GLN A 235 22.63 8.46 -0.65
N ALA A 236 23.36 9.00 0.34
CA ALA A 236 24.14 8.20 1.28
C ALA A 236 23.27 7.19 2.04
N ILE A 237 22.05 7.57 2.45
CA ILE A 237 21.10 6.64 3.11
C ILE A 237 20.61 5.56 2.14
N LYS A 238 20.30 5.94 0.89
CA LYS A 238 19.89 4.97 -0.13
C LYS A 238 20.97 3.96 -0.49
N ASP A 239 22.23 4.40 -0.51
CA ASP A 239 23.39 3.54 -0.80
C ASP A 239 23.61 2.49 0.30
N LEU A 240 23.13 2.76 1.52
CA LEU A 240 23.08 1.79 2.62
C LEU A 240 21.92 0.79 2.50
N GLY A 241 21.09 0.90 1.46
CA GLY A 241 19.92 0.04 1.24
C GLY A 241 18.71 0.37 2.11
N LEU A 242 18.68 1.55 2.75
CA LEU A 242 17.62 1.94 3.69
C LEU A 242 16.53 2.76 3.01
N ALA A 243 15.26 2.46 3.31
CA ALA A 243 14.13 3.27 2.88
C ALA A 243 14.03 4.53 3.76
N VAL A 244 13.93 5.69 3.12
CA VAL A 244 13.85 6.98 3.82
C VAL A 244 12.81 7.89 3.19
N MET A 245 12.17 8.71 4.02
CA MET A 245 11.31 9.83 3.63
C MET A 245 11.75 11.12 4.31
N ILE A 246 11.26 12.23 3.79
CA ILE A 246 11.37 13.55 4.41
C ILE A 246 10.04 13.80 5.12
N GLY A 247 9.92 13.39 6.39
CA GLY A 247 8.64 13.40 7.12
C GLY A 247 8.13 14.78 7.47
N GLU A 248 9.03 15.76 7.49
CA GLU A 248 8.71 17.17 7.60
C GLU A 248 9.73 18.00 6.82
N PHE A 249 9.28 19.12 6.26
CA PHE A 249 10.20 20.16 5.79
C PHE A 249 9.50 21.52 5.76
N GLY A 250 10.30 22.55 6.00
CA GLY A 250 9.92 23.95 5.81
C GLY A 250 10.53 24.54 4.54
N TYR A 251 10.65 25.87 4.53
CA TYR A 251 11.27 26.62 3.44
C TYR A 251 12.06 27.82 3.97
N ASN A 252 12.73 28.52 3.05
CA ASN A 252 13.40 29.78 3.31
C ASN A 252 12.40 30.93 3.44
N TYR A 253 11.82 31.08 4.64
CA TYR A 253 10.97 32.22 4.93
C TYR A 253 11.80 33.45 5.30
N ASN A 254 11.52 34.57 4.61
CA ASN A 254 12.12 35.87 4.89
C ASN A 254 13.65 35.83 5.03
N ASN A 255 14.33 35.12 4.12
CA ASN A 255 15.79 34.93 4.12
C ASN A 255 16.35 34.32 5.42
N GLY A 256 15.59 33.43 6.08
CA GLY A 256 15.98 32.81 7.34
C GLY A 256 15.56 33.61 8.57
N ASN A 257 14.88 34.75 8.41
CA ASN A 257 14.32 35.51 9.52
C ASN A 257 13.01 34.87 10.00
N ASN A 258 13.16 33.71 10.64
CA ASN A 258 12.13 32.93 11.33
C ASN A 258 12.74 32.34 12.62
N ASN A 259 11.87 31.80 13.48
CA ASN A 259 12.24 31.23 14.78
C ASN A 259 13.20 30.02 14.69
N LEU A 260 13.30 29.36 13.53
CA LEU A 260 14.17 28.20 13.33
C LEU A 260 15.46 28.54 12.58
N GLY A 261 15.66 29.79 12.15
CA GLY A 261 16.75 30.15 11.23
C GLY A 261 16.70 29.38 9.91
N SER A 262 15.52 28.90 9.51
CA SER A 262 15.33 28.02 8.36
C SER A 262 15.49 28.79 7.05
N GLN A 263 16.47 28.38 6.26
CA GLN A 263 16.73 28.78 4.87
C GLN A 263 16.63 27.58 3.92
N VAL A 264 15.92 26.52 4.33
CA VAL A 264 15.78 25.30 3.53
C VAL A 264 15.24 25.63 2.14
N ASN A 265 15.94 25.12 1.13
CA ASN A 265 15.46 25.20 -0.24
C ASN A 265 14.42 24.10 -0.48
N ALA A 266 13.16 24.42 -0.20
CA ALA A 266 12.05 23.48 -0.37
C ALA A 266 11.89 22.96 -1.81
N GLN A 267 12.21 23.77 -2.82
CA GLN A 267 12.19 23.31 -4.20
C GLN A 267 13.26 22.24 -4.44
N GLU A 268 14.43 22.38 -3.83
CA GLU A 268 15.49 21.38 -3.91
C GLU A 268 15.13 20.10 -3.15
N VAL A 269 14.46 20.20 -1.99
CA VAL A 269 13.87 19.04 -1.29
C VAL A 269 12.98 18.24 -2.24
N MET A 270 12.05 18.91 -2.94
CA MET A 270 11.13 18.25 -3.88
C MET A 270 11.87 17.69 -5.11
N ASN A 271 12.87 18.40 -5.65
CA ASN A 271 13.68 17.94 -6.78
C ASN A 271 14.45 16.66 -6.43
N GLN A 272 15.17 16.66 -5.31
CA GLN A 272 15.97 15.51 -4.87
C GLN A 272 15.08 14.33 -4.51
N SER A 273 13.92 14.59 -3.89
CA SER A 273 12.92 13.58 -3.61
C SER A 273 12.40 12.91 -4.87
N GLN A 274 12.03 13.70 -5.89
CA GLN A 274 11.56 13.15 -7.17
C GLN A 274 12.66 12.38 -7.89
N ALA A 275 13.86 12.95 -8.01
CA ALA A 275 14.98 12.32 -8.71
C ALA A 275 15.41 10.98 -8.09
N LYS A 276 15.23 10.84 -6.77
CA LYS A 276 15.61 9.63 -6.02
C LYS A 276 14.44 8.71 -5.70
N GLY A 277 13.20 9.04 -6.07
CA GLY A 277 12.01 8.27 -5.67
C GLY A 277 11.82 8.21 -4.15
N ILE A 278 12.19 9.28 -3.44
CA ILE A 278 12.03 9.44 -1.99
C ILE A 278 10.74 10.20 -1.70
N GLY A 279 10.06 9.79 -0.62
CA GLY A 279 8.83 10.45 -0.17
C GLY A 279 9.09 11.77 0.55
N TYR A 280 8.16 12.72 0.49
CA TYR A 280 8.20 13.94 1.30
C TYR A 280 6.84 14.30 1.87
N MET A 281 6.84 15.02 3.00
CA MET A 281 5.64 15.59 3.60
C MET A 281 5.91 17.00 4.12
N ALA A 282 5.18 17.99 3.61
CA ALA A 282 5.36 19.36 4.04
C ALA A 282 4.73 19.60 5.42
N TRP A 283 5.37 20.43 6.24
CA TRP A 283 4.80 20.94 7.48
C TRP A 283 4.26 22.35 7.27
N SER A 284 3.01 22.66 7.62
CA SER A 284 1.89 21.73 7.84
C SER A 284 0.63 22.34 7.21
N TRP A 285 -0.50 21.61 7.22
CA TRP A 285 -1.70 22.09 6.53
C TRP A 285 -2.13 23.50 6.96
N THR A 286 -2.25 23.75 8.27
CA THR A 286 -2.38 25.08 8.92
C THR A 286 -2.41 24.88 10.44
N GLY A 287 -2.53 25.94 11.24
CA GLY A 287 -2.73 25.88 12.69
C GLY A 287 -1.44 25.97 13.48
N ASN A 288 -0.34 26.39 12.85
CA ASN A 288 0.88 26.69 13.58
C ASN A 288 0.68 27.92 14.50
N ASP A 289 1.45 27.96 15.59
CA ASP A 289 1.49 29.13 16.45
C ASP A 289 2.07 30.37 15.72
N SER A 290 2.01 31.55 16.36
CA SER A 290 2.47 32.79 15.75
C SER A 290 3.95 32.79 15.32
N GLY A 291 4.81 32.01 16.00
CA GLY A 291 6.23 31.92 15.66
C GLY A 291 6.47 31.05 14.43
N ASN A 292 5.59 30.06 14.21
CA ASN A 292 5.67 29.06 13.15
C ASN A 292 4.64 29.27 12.03
N ALA A 293 3.76 30.28 12.10
CA ALA A 293 2.68 30.54 11.13
C ALA A 293 3.17 30.70 9.68
N TRP A 294 4.45 30.98 9.48
CA TRP A 294 5.06 30.98 8.15
C TRP A 294 5.04 29.61 7.47
N LEU A 295 4.91 28.51 8.23
CA LEU A 295 4.78 27.12 7.77
C LEU A 295 3.35 26.70 7.41
N ASP A 296 2.35 27.57 7.61
CA ASP A 296 0.97 27.26 7.25
C ASP A 296 0.81 27.16 5.72
N MET A 297 0.44 25.97 5.23
CA MET A 297 0.19 25.74 3.80
C MET A 297 -1.15 26.33 3.35
N THR A 298 -2.10 26.49 4.25
CA THR A 298 -3.37 27.18 4.01
C THR A 298 -3.59 28.31 5.00
N THR A 299 -4.41 29.28 4.63
CA THR A 299 -4.87 30.29 5.60
C THR A 299 -5.79 29.66 6.64
N SER A 300 -6.19 30.42 7.66
CA SER A 300 -7.03 29.95 8.76
C SER A 300 -8.42 29.43 8.35
N ASP A 301 -8.79 29.52 7.07
CA ASP A 301 -9.98 28.91 6.49
C ASP A 301 -9.82 27.41 6.15
N TRP A 302 -8.62 26.85 6.36
CA TRP A 302 -8.24 25.45 6.06
C TRP A 302 -8.40 25.07 4.59
N GLN A 303 -8.46 26.05 3.68
CA GLN A 303 -8.80 25.83 2.28
C GLN A 303 -7.90 26.61 1.30
N THR A 304 -7.67 27.88 1.57
CA THR A 304 -6.96 28.78 0.67
C THR A 304 -5.46 28.61 0.83
N LEU A 305 -4.76 28.18 -0.21
CA LEU A 305 -3.31 27.95 -0.17
C LEU A 305 -2.55 29.28 0.03
N THR A 306 -1.57 29.26 0.92
CA THR A 306 -0.55 30.32 1.05
C THR A 306 0.47 30.24 -0.10
N SER A 307 1.44 31.15 -0.15
CA SER A 307 2.57 31.02 -1.08
C SER A 307 3.37 29.74 -0.85
N TRP A 308 3.55 29.36 0.42
CA TRP A 308 4.16 28.11 0.83
C TRP A 308 3.37 26.90 0.34
N GLY A 309 2.07 26.85 0.63
CA GLY A 309 1.21 25.76 0.16
C GLY A 309 1.16 25.66 -1.37
N ASN A 310 1.13 26.79 -2.08
CA ASN A 310 1.18 26.79 -3.54
C ASN A 310 2.49 26.21 -4.09
N LEU A 311 3.64 26.50 -3.47
CA LEU A 311 4.91 25.90 -3.88
C LEU A 311 4.86 24.37 -3.76
N VAL A 312 4.41 23.84 -2.62
CA VAL A 312 4.37 22.39 -2.37
C VAL A 312 3.36 21.68 -3.27
N ILE A 313 2.15 22.25 -3.45
CA ILE A 313 1.10 21.61 -4.25
C ILE A 313 1.38 21.76 -5.74
N ASN A 314 1.62 22.99 -6.20
CA ASN A 314 1.59 23.35 -7.63
C ASN A 314 2.99 23.59 -8.23
N GLY A 315 4.05 23.62 -7.41
CA GLY A 315 5.41 23.81 -7.88
C GLY A 315 5.93 22.65 -8.74
N THR A 316 7.09 22.84 -9.34
CA THR A 316 7.78 21.77 -10.08
C THR A 316 8.10 20.64 -9.11
N ASN A 317 7.85 19.39 -9.50
CA ASN A 317 7.96 18.22 -8.60
C ASN A 317 7.07 18.28 -7.34
N GLY A 318 6.08 19.19 -7.34
CA GLY A 318 5.06 19.31 -6.30
C GLY A 318 4.06 18.16 -6.32
N ILE A 319 3.17 18.15 -5.34
CA ILE A 319 2.21 17.06 -5.11
C ILE A 319 1.29 16.87 -6.32
N ALA A 320 0.73 17.95 -6.87
CA ALA A 320 -0.23 17.85 -7.97
C ALA A 320 0.35 17.24 -9.26
N ALA A 321 1.67 17.34 -9.43
CA ALA A 321 2.42 16.87 -10.59
C ALA A 321 2.99 15.45 -10.42
N THR A 322 3.27 15.01 -9.20
CA THR A 322 4.05 13.78 -8.95
C THR A 322 3.36 12.74 -8.07
N SER A 323 2.26 13.11 -7.42
CA SER A 323 1.54 12.22 -6.51
C SER A 323 0.73 11.16 -7.25
N THR A 324 0.90 9.92 -6.81
CA THR A 324 0.11 8.75 -7.25
C THR A 324 -0.47 8.09 -6.02
N LYS A 325 -1.77 7.78 -6.02
CA LYS A 325 -2.42 7.03 -4.94
C LYS A 325 -1.80 5.64 -4.81
N ALA A 326 -1.71 5.13 -3.58
CA ALA A 326 -1.31 3.74 -3.36
C ALA A 326 -2.27 2.80 -4.11
N THR A 327 -1.75 1.72 -4.69
CA THR A 327 -2.56 0.84 -5.56
C THR A 327 -3.60 0.04 -4.79
N VAL A 328 -3.49 -0.02 -3.47
CA VAL A 328 -4.54 -0.50 -2.56
C VAL A 328 -5.84 0.30 -2.65
N PHE A 329 -5.78 1.53 -3.19
CA PHE A 329 -6.97 2.34 -3.52
C PHE A 329 -7.34 2.27 -5.01
N SER A 330 -6.43 1.76 -5.85
CA SER A 330 -6.65 1.56 -7.28
C SER A 330 -7.51 0.32 -7.58
N SER A 331 -7.94 -0.39 -6.54
CA SER A 331 -9.18 -1.15 -6.62
C SER A 331 -10.35 -0.15 -6.73
N GLY A 332 -10.68 0.27 -7.96
CA GLY A 332 -11.91 1.01 -8.22
C GLY A 332 -13.07 0.34 -7.47
N THR A 333 -14.03 1.11 -6.96
CA THR A 333 -15.15 0.53 -6.23
C THR A 333 -15.84 -0.47 -7.16
N ALA A 334 -15.63 -1.76 -6.90
CA ALA A 334 -16.18 -2.84 -7.71
C ALA A 334 -17.71 -2.74 -7.60
N SER A 335 -18.33 -2.19 -8.64
CA SER A 335 -19.79 -2.09 -8.70
C SER A 335 -20.35 -3.45 -9.07
N ALA A 336 -21.33 -3.94 -8.30
CA ALA A 336 -22.07 -5.13 -8.66
C ALA A 336 -22.79 -4.89 -9.98
N LEU A 337 -22.47 -5.71 -10.98
CA LEU A 337 -23.14 -5.73 -12.28
C LEU A 337 -24.26 -6.78 -12.28
N TYR A 338 -23.99 -7.94 -11.67
CA TYR A 338 -24.99 -8.99 -11.44
C TYR A 338 -24.73 -9.68 -10.09
N ASP A 339 -25.73 -9.67 -9.24
CA ASP A 339 -25.76 -10.25 -7.90
C ASP A 339 -26.78 -11.39 -7.76
N PHE A 340 -27.64 -11.57 -8.77
CA PHE A 340 -28.68 -12.61 -8.84
C PHE A 340 -29.69 -12.61 -7.69
N GLU A 341 -29.73 -11.53 -6.91
CA GLU A 341 -30.64 -11.36 -5.78
C GLU A 341 -32.10 -11.19 -6.26
N ASN A 342 -33.02 -11.33 -5.31
CA ASN A 342 -34.47 -11.25 -5.56
C ASN A 342 -34.98 -12.37 -6.48
N ASN A 343 -34.36 -13.55 -6.40
CA ASN A 343 -34.74 -14.73 -7.16
C ASN A 343 -34.84 -14.45 -8.68
N SER A 344 -33.86 -13.73 -9.24
CA SER A 344 -33.82 -13.32 -10.64
C SER A 344 -32.54 -13.78 -11.35
N THR A 345 -32.67 -14.26 -12.59
CA THR A 345 -31.51 -14.55 -13.45
C THR A 345 -30.87 -13.30 -14.05
N GLN A 346 -31.49 -12.12 -13.89
CA GLN A 346 -31.04 -10.84 -14.43
C GLN A 346 -30.71 -10.90 -15.95
N GLY A 347 -31.46 -11.71 -16.70
CA GLY A 347 -31.27 -11.87 -18.15
C GLY A 347 -30.14 -12.82 -18.56
N TRP A 348 -29.49 -13.50 -17.62
CA TRP A 348 -28.51 -14.52 -17.94
C TRP A 348 -29.16 -15.79 -18.51
N THR A 349 -28.47 -16.39 -19.47
CA THR A 349 -28.88 -17.59 -20.22
C THR A 349 -27.75 -18.61 -20.21
N GLY A 350 -28.08 -19.87 -20.56
CA GLY A 350 -27.11 -20.95 -20.64
C GLY A 350 -26.97 -21.54 -22.04
N LEU A 351 -25.77 -22.03 -22.37
CA LEU A 351 -25.47 -22.81 -23.57
C LEU A 351 -24.81 -24.14 -23.19
N ASN A 352 -25.23 -25.23 -23.84
CA ASN A 352 -24.78 -26.61 -23.56
C ASN A 352 -24.99 -27.05 -22.10
N ILE A 353 -26.05 -26.55 -21.47
CA ILE A 353 -26.50 -26.94 -20.13
C ILE A 353 -27.65 -27.94 -20.22
N THR A 354 -27.83 -28.79 -19.21
CA THR A 354 -28.95 -29.73 -19.14
C THR A 354 -30.17 -29.18 -18.40
N GLY A 355 -29.98 -28.14 -17.58
CA GLY A 355 -31.06 -27.50 -16.86
C GLY A 355 -30.67 -26.10 -16.35
N GLY A 356 -31.62 -25.17 -16.35
CA GLY A 356 -31.44 -23.80 -15.90
C GLY A 356 -31.13 -22.79 -17.02
N PRO A 357 -30.42 -21.68 -16.73
CA PRO A 357 -29.98 -21.29 -15.39
C PRO A 357 -31.13 -20.80 -14.52
N TRP A 358 -31.01 -20.99 -13.20
CA TRP A 358 -31.97 -20.52 -12.21
C TRP A 358 -31.26 -19.70 -11.13
N PRO A 359 -31.94 -18.69 -10.57
CA PRO A 359 -31.53 -18.12 -9.30
C PRO A 359 -31.85 -19.14 -8.19
N VAL A 360 -30.89 -19.38 -7.31
CA VAL A 360 -31.00 -20.39 -6.24
C VAL A 360 -30.46 -19.84 -4.94
N THR A 361 -30.74 -20.51 -3.82
CA THR A 361 -30.24 -20.16 -2.48
C THR A 361 -29.41 -21.29 -1.85
N ASP A 362 -29.13 -22.37 -2.59
CA ASP A 362 -28.29 -23.49 -2.11
C ASP A 362 -26.81 -23.12 -2.04
N TRP A 363 -26.40 -22.04 -2.74
CA TRP A 363 -25.15 -21.34 -2.56
C TRP A 363 -25.28 -19.87 -2.97
N ALA A 364 -24.51 -19.01 -2.32
CA ALA A 364 -24.27 -17.62 -2.70
C ALA A 364 -22.85 -17.23 -2.22
N ALA A 365 -22.14 -16.45 -3.00
CA ALA A 365 -20.84 -15.87 -2.63
C ALA A 365 -20.98 -14.44 -2.06
N SER A 366 -22.12 -13.80 -2.33
CA SER A 366 -22.58 -12.52 -1.78
C SER A 366 -24.10 -12.59 -1.66
N GLY A 367 -24.70 -11.93 -0.68
CA GLY A 367 -26.16 -11.94 -0.51
C GLY A 367 -26.72 -13.34 -0.22
N SER A 368 -27.90 -13.63 -0.77
CA SER A 368 -28.62 -14.88 -0.51
C SER A 368 -28.81 -15.74 -1.76
N ASN A 369 -28.56 -15.21 -2.96
CA ASN A 369 -28.79 -15.90 -4.21
C ASN A 369 -27.51 -16.08 -5.04
N SER A 370 -27.54 -17.05 -5.96
CA SER A 370 -26.59 -17.15 -7.06
C SER A 370 -27.26 -17.72 -8.30
N LEU A 371 -26.58 -17.65 -9.45
CA LEU A 371 -27.02 -18.29 -10.67
C LEU A 371 -26.46 -19.71 -10.76
N LYS A 372 -27.32 -20.72 -10.91
CA LYS A 372 -26.95 -22.14 -11.05
C LYS A 372 -27.43 -22.72 -12.37
N ALA A 373 -26.64 -23.61 -12.96
CA ALA A 373 -27.11 -24.50 -14.03
C ALA A 373 -26.58 -25.93 -13.87
N ASP A 374 -27.39 -26.90 -14.27
CA ASP A 374 -27.02 -28.30 -14.31
C ASP A 374 -26.32 -28.63 -15.64
N VAL A 375 -25.31 -29.50 -15.59
CA VAL A 375 -24.44 -29.83 -16.72
C VAL A 375 -24.14 -31.32 -16.80
N THR A 376 -23.94 -31.83 -18.02
CA THR A 376 -23.40 -33.18 -18.26
C THR A 376 -21.88 -33.12 -18.34
N LEU A 377 -21.22 -33.97 -17.54
CA LEU A 377 -19.79 -34.18 -17.51
C LEU A 377 -19.38 -35.28 -18.51
N GLY A 378 -18.11 -35.30 -18.92
CA GLY A 378 -17.62 -36.23 -19.96
C GLY A 378 -16.76 -35.61 -21.06
N GLY A 379 -16.20 -34.41 -20.86
CA GLY A 379 -15.47 -33.69 -21.90
C GLY A 379 -16.43 -32.78 -22.67
N GLY A 380 -16.47 -31.51 -22.29
CA GLY A 380 -17.39 -30.55 -22.90
C GLY A 380 -17.21 -29.13 -22.38
N GLN A 381 -17.89 -28.21 -23.05
CA GLN A 381 -17.91 -26.79 -22.71
C GLN A 381 -19.34 -26.31 -22.51
N PHE A 382 -19.58 -25.62 -21.40
CA PHE A 382 -20.87 -25.08 -21.01
C PHE A 382 -20.69 -23.62 -20.60
N THR A 383 -21.67 -22.78 -20.94
CA THR A 383 -21.55 -21.33 -20.75
C THR A 383 -22.77 -20.79 -20.03
N LEU A 384 -22.54 -19.93 -19.03
CA LEU A 384 -23.55 -19.04 -18.49
C LEU A 384 -23.18 -17.62 -18.90
N LYS A 385 -24.10 -16.90 -19.56
CA LYS A 385 -23.81 -15.59 -20.14
C LYS A 385 -25.01 -14.64 -20.13
N TYR A 386 -24.69 -13.36 -20.11
CA TYR A 386 -25.60 -12.29 -20.48
C TYR A 386 -25.30 -11.81 -21.91
N THR A 387 -26.35 -11.57 -22.70
CA THR A 387 -26.25 -10.98 -24.04
C THR A 387 -27.04 -9.68 -24.07
N GLY A 388 -26.34 -8.57 -24.29
CA GLY A 388 -26.92 -7.23 -24.25
C GLY A 388 -25.83 -6.16 -24.26
N SER A 389 -26.22 -4.90 -24.45
CA SER A 389 -25.25 -3.80 -24.59
C SER A 389 -24.86 -3.24 -23.22
N ASN A 390 -23.57 -3.29 -22.91
CA ASN A 390 -22.98 -2.74 -21.70
C ASN A 390 -21.83 -1.78 -22.06
N ASN A 391 -21.63 -0.75 -21.24
CA ASN A 391 -20.51 0.18 -21.39
C ASN A 391 -19.54 0.01 -20.22
N PHE A 392 -18.36 -0.54 -20.50
CA PHE A 392 -17.26 -0.74 -19.58
C PHE A 392 -16.11 0.26 -19.81
N SER A 393 -16.37 1.38 -20.50
CA SER A 393 -15.35 2.41 -20.72
C SER A 393 -14.86 3.00 -19.40
N GLY A 394 -13.55 3.19 -19.27
CA GLY A 394 -12.92 3.69 -18.03
C GLY A 394 -12.84 2.65 -16.90
N LYS A 395 -13.26 1.40 -17.15
CA LYS A 395 -13.13 0.28 -16.23
C LYS A 395 -11.84 -0.49 -16.49
N SER A 396 -11.28 -1.02 -15.43
CA SER A 396 -9.98 -1.68 -15.35
C SER A 396 -10.11 -3.21 -15.37
N SER A 397 -11.17 -3.77 -14.78
CA SER A 397 -11.40 -5.22 -14.76
C SER A 397 -12.87 -5.58 -14.57
N ILE A 398 -13.22 -6.81 -14.97
CA ILE A 398 -14.46 -7.50 -14.59
C ILE A 398 -14.10 -8.79 -13.85
N SER A 399 -14.86 -9.11 -12.80
CA SER A 399 -14.65 -10.32 -11.99
C SER A 399 -15.96 -11.07 -11.76
N ALA A 400 -15.88 -12.38 -11.55
CA ALA A 400 -17.02 -13.22 -11.16
C ALA A 400 -16.56 -14.30 -10.18
N LYS A 401 -17.39 -14.61 -9.18
CA LYS A 401 -17.17 -15.72 -8.24
C LYS A 401 -17.90 -16.96 -8.73
N VAL A 402 -17.22 -18.10 -8.70
CA VAL A 402 -17.73 -19.36 -9.25
C VAL A 402 -17.39 -20.56 -8.39
N LYS A 403 -18.18 -21.61 -8.56
CA LYS A 403 -17.91 -22.96 -8.03
C LYS A 403 -18.64 -24.02 -8.86
N HIS A 404 -18.39 -25.28 -8.55
CA HIS A 404 -19.25 -26.38 -8.97
C HIS A 404 -19.92 -27.06 -7.77
N ALA A 405 -20.93 -27.89 -8.02
CA ALA A 405 -21.60 -28.65 -6.98
C ALA A 405 -20.67 -29.68 -6.33
N ALA A 406 -20.97 -30.05 -5.08
CA ALA A 406 -20.23 -31.11 -4.37
C ALA A 406 -20.51 -32.53 -4.91
N TRP A 407 -21.52 -32.69 -5.76
CA TRP A 407 -21.90 -33.95 -6.39
C TRP A 407 -21.50 -33.99 -7.87
N GLY A 408 -21.40 -35.21 -8.41
CA GLY A 408 -20.89 -35.49 -9.76
C GLY A 408 -19.42 -35.91 -9.75
N ASN A 409 -19.01 -36.70 -10.75
CA ASN A 409 -17.62 -37.14 -10.88
C ASN A 409 -16.84 -36.16 -11.77
N VAL A 410 -16.15 -35.20 -11.16
CA VAL A 410 -15.46 -34.11 -11.88
C VAL A 410 -14.10 -34.49 -12.47
N GLY A 411 -13.64 -35.73 -12.33
CA GLY A 411 -12.36 -36.18 -12.88
C GLY A 411 -11.19 -35.33 -12.37
N SER A 412 -10.41 -34.75 -13.29
CA SER A 412 -9.29 -33.84 -12.95
C SER A 412 -9.71 -32.43 -12.49
N GLY A 413 -11.01 -32.17 -12.38
CA GLY A 413 -11.56 -30.87 -11.97
C GLY A 413 -12.14 -30.10 -13.16
N ILE A 414 -13.21 -29.35 -12.89
CA ILE A 414 -13.84 -28.44 -13.86
C ILE A 414 -13.00 -27.18 -13.92
N GLN A 415 -12.68 -26.70 -15.12
CA GLN A 415 -12.04 -25.40 -15.30
C GLN A 415 -13.06 -24.34 -15.67
N ALA A 416 -12.81 -23.08 -15.31
CA ALA A 416 -13.66 -21.95 -15.67
C ALA A 416 -12.81 -20.75 -16.13
N LYS A 417 -13.36 -19.95 -17.05
CA LYS A 417 -12.81 -18.66 -17.48
C LYS A 417 -13.93 -17.64 -17.65
N LEU A 418 -13.67 -16.40 -17.25
CA LEU A 418 -14.55 -15.26 -17.48
C LEU A 418 -14.23 -14.66 -18.85
N PHE A 419 -15.24 -14.24 -19.59
CA PHE A 419 -15.06 -13.61 -20.90
C PHE A 419 -15.98 -12.41 -21.11
N ILE A 420 -15.59 -11.56 -22.06
CA ILE A 420 -16.44 -10.57 -22.71
C ILE A 420 -16.31 -10.67 -24.23
N LYS A 421 -17.32 -10.18 -24.95
CA LYS A 421 -17.25 -9.92 -26.39
C LYS A 421 -17.59 -8.47 -26.69
N THR A 422 -16.75 -7.78 -27.45
CA THR A 422 -16.91 -6.33 -27.72
C THR A 422 -17.09 -6.02 -29.20
N GLY A 423 -17.80 -4.91 -29.47
CA GLY A 423 -18.02 -4.38 -30.81
C GLY A 423 -18.91 -5.26 -31.71
N ALA A 424 -19.17 -4.77 -32.92
CA ALA A 424 -20.01 -5.46 -33.91
C ALA A 424 -19.47 -6.84 -34.33
N SER A 425 -18.15 -7.04 -34.24
CA SER A 425 -17.49 -8.31 -34.57
C SER A 425 -17.48 -9.32 -33.44
N TYR A 426 -18.04 -8.99 -32.27
CA TYR A 426 -18.05 -9.86 -31.09
C TYR A 426 -16.63 -10.35 -30.71
N THR A 427 -15.66 -9.44 -30.74
CA THR A 427 -14.24 -9.75 -30.44
C THR A 427 -14.11 -10.29 -29.03
N TRP A 428 -13.54 -11.49 -28.89
CA TRP A 428 -13.47 -12.24 -27.64
C TRP A 428 -12.25 -11.87 -26.79
N TYR A 429 -12.47 -11.65 -25.48
CA TYR A 429 -11.43 -11.45 -24.46
C TYR A 429 -11.73 -12.32 -23.23
N GLU A 430 -10.71 -12.89 -22.57
CA GLU A 430 -10.89 -13.86 -21.47
C GLU A 430 -9.80 -13.86 -20.39
N SER A 431 -10.13 -14.35 -19.18
CA SER A 431 -9.32 -14.27 -17.95
C SER A 431 -8.21 -15.33 -17.80
N GLY A 432 -8.06 -16.26 -18.73
CA GLY A 432 -7.37 -17.53 -18.50
C GLY A 432 -8.24 -18.54 -17.74
N THR A 433 -7.82 -19.81 -17.75
CA THR A 433 -8.52 -20.93 -17.10
C THR A 433 -8.09 -21.13 -15.65
N VAL A 434 -9.05 -21.27 -14.75
CA VAL A 434 -8.87 -21.63 -13.34
C VAL A 434 -9.54 -22.97 -13.06
N ASN A 435 -8.86 -23.89 -12.37
CA ASN A 435 -9.50 -25.13 -11.89
C ASN A 435 -10.35 -24.81 -10.65
N ILE A 436 -11.66 -24.99 -10.75
CA ILE A 436 -12.62 -24.60 -9.71
C ILE A 436 -12.94 -25.76 -8.79
N GLN A 437 -13.36 -25.46 -7.56
CA GLN A 437 -13.64 -26.45 -6.51
C GLN A 437 -15.08 -26.32 -6.00
N SER A 438 -15.57 -27.36 -5.31
CA SER A 438 -16.91 -27.36 -4.71
C SER A 438 -16.95 -26.77 -3.29
N SER A 439 -15.84 -26.83 -2.56
CA SER A 439 -15.72 -26.37 -1.17
C SER A 439 -15.17 -24.95 -1.03
N VAL A 440 -14.46 -24.45 -2.05
CA VAL A 440 -13.81 -23.13 -2.04
C VAL A 440 -14.29 -22.30 -3.21
N VAL A 441 -14.65 -21.04 -2.94
CA VAL A 441 -15.06 -20.08 -3.96
C VAL A 441 -13.85 -19.69 -4.80
N SER A 442 -13.96 -19.80 -6.12
CA SER A 442 -12.94 -19.31 -7.06
C SER A 442 -13.35 -17.96 -7.61
N THR A 443 -12.42 -17.01 -7.70
CA THR A 443 -12.66 -15.71 -8.35
C THR A 443 -11.96 -15.70 -9.71
N LEU A 444 -12.72 -15.45 -10.77
CA LEU A 444 -12.21 -15.24 -12.12
C LEU A 444 -12.12 -13.73 -12.34
N THR A 445 -10.98 -13.23 -12.85
CA THR A 445 -10.77 -11.80 -13.11
C THR A 445 -10.21 -11.60 -14.51
N LEU A 446 -10.92 -10.85 -15.34
CA LEU A 446 -10.46 -10.40 -16.65
C LEU A 446 -10.01 -8.94 -16.56
N SER A 447 -8.73 -8.69 -16.86
CA SER A 447 -8.23 -7.33 -17.11
C SER A 447 -8.86 -6.77 -18.39
N LEU A 448 -9.37 -5.54 -18.31
CA LEU A 448 -9.91 -4.82 -19.46
C LEU A 448 -8.83 -3.96 -20.16
N SER A 449 -7.60 -3.93 -19.62
CA SER A 449 -6.49 -3.23 -20.25
C SER A 449 -6.18 -3.84 -21.62
N GLY A 450 -6.18 -3.01 -22.66
CA GLY A 450 -5.92 -3.44 -24.04
C GLY A 450 -7.14 -4.02 -24.78
N ALA A 451 -8.31 -4.17 -24.13
CA ALA A 451 -9.54 -4.53 -24.82
C ALA A 451 -10.10 -3.32 -25.59
N ALA A 452 -10.39 -3.53 -26.88
CA ALA A 452 -10.99 -2.50 -27.72
C ALA A 452 -12.52 -2.44 -27.53
N ASN A 453 -13.11 -1.30 -27.88
CA ASN A 453 -14.57 -1.12 -27.91
C ASN A 453 -15.28 -1.41 -26.57
N LEU A 454 -14.66 -1.05 -25.44
CA LEU A 454 -15.28 -1.24 -24.11
C LEU A 454 -16.56 -0.41 -23.91
N GLY A 455 -16.82 0.60 -24.74
CA GLY A 455 -18.12 1.27 -24.81
C GLY A 455 -19.26 0.41 -25.36
N ASP A 456 -18.93 -0.74 -25.95
CA ASP A 456 -19.85 -1.62 -26.66
C ASP A 456 -19.59 -3.11 -26.35
N VAL A 457 -19.76 -3.50 -25.09
CA VAL A 457 -19.68 -4.90 -24.67
C VAL A 457 -21.02 -5.58 -24.94
N ARG A 458 -21.02 -6.58 -25.82
CA ARG A 458 -22.24 -7.25 -26.35
C ARG A 458 -22.56 -8.57 -25.64
N GLU A 459 -21.55 -9.24 -25.09
CA GLU A 459 -21.72 -10.41 -24.25
C GLU A 459 -20.71 -10.39 -23.11
N LEU A 460 -21.11 -10.95 -21.97
CA LEU A 460 -20.20 -11.32 -20.88
C LEU A 460 -20.67 -12.64 -20.28
N GLY A 461 -19.76 -13.43 -19.74
CA GLY A 461 -20.14 -14.71 -19.14
C GLY A 461 -18.97 -15.54 -18.64
N VAL A 462 -19.31 -16.69 -18.08
CA VAL A 462 -18.35 -17.70 -17.65
C VAL A 462 -18.47 -18.92 -18.55
N LEU A 463 -17.35 -19.33 -19.13
CA LEU A 463 -17.21 -20.59 -19.86
C LEU A 463 -16.55 -21.61 -18.94
N PHE A 464 -17.21 -22.74 -18.75
CA PHE A 464 -16.76 -23.86 -17.95
C PHE A 464 -16.39 -25.04 -18.86
N LEU A 465 -15.39 -25.82 -18.44
CA LEU A 465 -14.80 -26.93 -19.18
C LEU A 465 -14.78 -28.16 -18.27
N SER A 466 -15.48 -29.23 -18.65
CA SER A 466 -15.32 -30.53 -17.99
C SER A 466 -14.24 -31.35 -18.69
N PRO A 467 -13.37 -32.05 -17.95
CA PRO A 467 -12.33 -32.89 -18.53
C PRO A 467 -12.93 -34.21 -19.06
N ALA A 468 -12.30 -34.85 -20.03
CA ALA A 468 -12.81 -36.10 -20.64
C ALA A 468 -12.93 -37.27 -19.64
N ASN A 469 -12.17 -37.25 -18.54
CA ASN A 469 -12.25 -38.25 -17.47
C ASN A 469 -13.29 -37.94 -16.39
N SER A 470 -14.10 -36.90 -16.56
CA SER A 470 -15.28 -36.63 -15.74
C SER A 470 -16.49 -37.41 -16.27
N SER A 471 -17.54 -37.62 -15.45
CA SER A 471 -18.74 -38.34 -15.89
C SER A 471 -19.99 -38.03 -15.06
N GLY A 472 -21.16 -38.30 -15.63
CA GLY A 472 -22.46 -38.08 -14.99
C GLY A 472 -22.93 -36.63 -15.08
N THR A 473 -23.75 -36.20 -14.12
CA THR A 473 -24.26 -34.83 -14.02
C THR A 473 -23.60 -34.08 -12.87
N SER A 474 -23.45 -32.77 -12.99
CA SER A 474 -23.07 -31.84 -11.91
C SER A 474 -23.83 -30.52 -12.07
N ALA A 475 -23.52 -29.52 -11.26
CA ALA A 475 -23.97 -28.15 -11.45
C ALA A 475 -22.81 -27.15 -11.32
N VAL A 476 -22.93 -26.02 -12.00
CA VAL A 476 -22.00 -24.89 -11.92
C VAL A 476 -22.73 -23.65 -11.45
N TYR A 477 -22.00 -22.77 -10.77
CA TYR A 477 -22.54 -21.58 -10.15
C TYR A 477 -21.74 -20.33 -10.53
N VAL A 478 -22.43 -19.21 -10.71
CA VAL A 478 -21.86 -17.87 -10.92
C VAL A 478 -22.55 -16.91 -9.95
N ASP A 479 -21.77 -16.06 -9.30
CA ASP A 479 -22.27 -15.02 -8.42
C ASP A 479 -21.30 -13.82 -8.35
N SER A 480 -21.76 -12.68 -7.83
CA SER A 480 -20.95 -11.50 -7.53
C SER A 480 -20.13 -11.05 -8.75
N VAL A 481 -20.83 -10.85 -9.88
CA VAL A 481 -20.21 -10.31 -11.09
C VAL A 481 -20.01 -8.81 -10.88
N THR A 482 -18.76 -8.38 -10.81
CA THR A 482 -18.41 -7.00 -10.46
C THR A 482 -17.55 -6.37 -11.53
N LEU A 483 -17.73 -5.06 -11.72
CA LEU A 483 -17.01 -4.25 -12.69
C LEU A 483 -16.28 -3.13 -11.95
N GLN A 484 -14.98 -3.00 -12.20
CA GLN A 484 -14.07 -2.13 -11.46
C GLN A 484 -13.58 -0.96 -12.31
#